data_AF-C6BPQ9-F1
#
_entry.id   AF-C6BPQ9-F1
#
_cell.length_a   1.000
_cell.length_b   1.000
_cell.length_c   1.000
_cell.angle_alpha   90.00
_cell.angle_beta   90.00
_cell.angle_gamma   90.00
#
_symmetry.space_group_name_H-M   'P 1'
#
loop_
_entity.id
_entity.type
_entity.pdbx_description
1 polymer ?
#
loop_
_entity_poly.entity_id
_entity_poly.type
_entity_poly.pdbx_seq_one_letter_code
_entity_poly.pdbx_strand_id
1 'polypeptide(L)'
;MVDKVIFTTGIVFWCFVLYCVMRLVAEAIWASIVTTSWLRFLWRAARLRGANLYPTILKFPALFLNNWPTFFGFRKGNLLHRESNGVWKGVGDWTVHPPSSPFEANQSLLHRPRGS
;
A
#
# COMPACT_ATOMS: atom_id res chain seq x y z
N MET A 1 13.99 13.26 -47.61
CA MET A 1 12.68 13.49 -46.96
C MET A 1 12.37 12.36 -45.98
N VAL A 2 12.60 11.10 -46.37
CA VAL A 2 12.50 9.90 -45.52
C VAL A 2 13.37 9.97 -44.25
N ASP A 3 14.61 10.45 -44.33
CA ASP A 3 15.51 10.53 -43.16
C ASP A 3 15.00 11.45 -42.05
N LYS A 4 14.35 12.57 -42.43
CA LYS A 4 13.72 13.49 -41.47
C LYS A 4 12.56 12.83 -40.76
N VAL A 5 11.74 12.06 -41.48
CA VAL A 5 10.60 11.33 -40.92
C VAL A 5 11.08 10.27 -39.93
N ILE A 6 12.08 9.46 -40.30
CA ILE A 6 12.68 8.43 -39.43
C ILE A 6 13.24 9.06 -38.16
N PHE A 7 13.97 10.17 -38.28
CA PHE A 7 14.55 10.88 -37.15
C PHE A 7 13.47 11.44 -36.21
N THR A 8 12.43 12.08 -36.75
CA THR A 8 11.31 12.60 -35.94
C THR A 8 10.52 11.49 -35.26
N THR A 9 10.21 10.38 -35.95
CA THR A 9 9.53 9.24 -35.34
C THR A 9 10.38 8.57 -34.26
N GLY A 10 11.70 8.50 -34.45
CA GLY A 10 12.62 7.99 -33.44
C GLY A 10 12.62 8.85 -32.17
N ILE A 11 12.67 10.18 -32.32
CA ILE A 11 12.58 11.11 -31.18
C ILE A 11 11.26 10.95 -30.44
N VAL A 12 10.13 10.93 -31.16
CA VAL A 12 8.80 10.79 -30.55
C VAL A 12 8.69 9.45 -29.79
N PHE A 13 9.19 8.36 -30.38
CA PHE A 13 9.22 7.05 -29.73
C PHE A 13 10.06 7.09 -28.45
N TRP A 14 11.26 7.67 -28.47
CA TRP A 14 12.10 7.80 -27.28
C TRP A 14 11.47 8.69 -26.20
N CYS A 15 10.83 9.80 -26.58
CA CYS A 15 10.07 10.64 -25.65
C CYS A 15 8.91 9.86 -25.01
N PHE A 16 8.21 9.04 -25.80
CA PHE A 16 7.14 8.18 -25.29
C PHE A 16 7.67 7.13 -24.30
N VAL A 17 8.79 6.47 -24.64
CA VAL A 17 9.46 5.51 -23.74
C VAL A 17 9.88 6.20 -22.44
N LEU A 18 10.54 7.35 -22.51
CA LEU A 18 10.95 8.12 -21.32
C LEU A 18 9.75 8.54 -20.48
N TYR A 19 8.66 8.98 -21.10
CA TYR A 19 7.42 9.31 -20.41
C TYR A 19 6.85 8.09 -19.66
N CYS A 20 6.79 6.94 -20.32
CA CYS A 20 6.33 5.69 -19.70
C CYS A 20 7.22 5.27 -18.53
N VAL A 21 8.54 5.36 -18.66
CA VAL A 21 9.50 5.06 -17.59
C VAL A 21 9.33 6.01 -16.41
N MET A 22 9.26 7.32 -16.66
CA MET A 22 9.07 8.33 -15.61
C MET A 22 7.74 8.12 -14.88
N ARG A 23 6.68 7.77 -15.62
CA ARG A 23 5.37 7.44 -15.04
C ARG A 23 5.45 6.19 -14.17
N LEU A 24 6.12 5.12 -14.62
CA LEU A 24 6.33 3.91 -13.83
C LEU A 24 7.09 4.19 -12.53
N VAL A 25 8.12 5.03 -12.58
CA VAL A 25 8.89 5.44 -11.39
C VAL A 25 8.03 6.28 -10.44
N ALA A 26 7.20 7.19 -10.95
CA ALA A 26 6.31 8.00 -10.13
C ALA A 26 5.25 7.14 -9.43
N GLU A 27 4.63 6.20 -10.15
CA GLU A 27 3.75 5.18 -9.57
C GLU A 27 4.51 4.34 -8.53
N ALA A 28 5.80 4.11 -8.73
CA ALA A 28 6.64 3.39 -7.78
C ALA A 28 6.78 4.03 -6.42
N ILE A 29 7.17 5.29 -6.46
CA ILE A 29 7.30 6.12 -5.29
C ILE A 29 5.93 6.21 -4.61
N TRP A 30 4.86 6.40 -5.37
CA TRP A 30 3.51 6.49 -4.81
C TRP A 30 3.08 5.20 -4.10
N ALA A 31 3.16 4.04 -4.75
CA ALA A 31 2.81 2.77 -4.15
C ALA A 31 3.64 2.47 -2.89
N SER A 32 4.91 2.89 -2.85
CA SER A 32 5.76 2.73 -1.66
C SER A 32 5.26 3.57 -0.48
N ILE A 33 4.84 4.82 -0.73
CA ILE A 33 4.27 5.70 0.28
C ILE A 33 2.96 5.12 0.80
N VAL A 34 2.09 4.65 -0.11
CA VAL A 34 0.79 4.06 0.26
C VAL A 34 0.98 2.80 1.10
N THR A 35 1.85 1.91 0.67
CA THR A 35 2.17 0.68 1.40
C THR A 35 2.73 0.98 2.78
N THR A 36 3.63 1.97 2.90
CA THR A 36 4.17 2.41 4.19
C THR A 36 3.09 2.99 5.11
N SER A 37 2.19 3.81 4.58
CA SER A 37 1.06 4.36 5.35
C SER A 37 0.13 3.25 5.85
N TRP A 38 -0.15 2.26 5.02
CA TRP A 38 -0.97 1.10 5.38
C TRP A 38 -0.31 0.28 6.48
N LEU A 39 0.99 -0.01 6.35
CA LEU A 39 1.75 -0.75 7.35
C LEU A 39 1.78 -0.04 8.70
N ARG A 40 1.88 1.29 8.70
CA ARG A 40 1.80 2.10 9.92
C ARG A 40 0.42 1.96 10.59
N PHE A 41 -0.66 1.94 9.81
CA PHE A 41 -2.01 1.70 10.30
C PHE A 41 -2.14 0.29 10.91
N LEU A 42 -1.76 -0.76 10.17
CA LEU A 42 -1.79 -2.15 10.67
C LEU A 42 -0.98 -2.30 11.96
N TRP A 43 0.19 -1.68 12.03
CA TRP A 43 1.05 -1.75 13.20
C TRP A 43 0.41 -1.10 14.42
N ARG A 44 -0.23 0.07 14.25
CA ARG A 44 -0.97 0.71 15.36
C ARG A 44 -2.21 -0.11 15.78
N ALA A 45 -2.96 -0.66 14.83
CA ALA A 45 -4.11 -1.53 15.12
C ALA A 45 -3.69 -2.84 15.82
N ALA A 46 -2.56 -3.44 15.42
CA ALA A 46 -1.99 -4.62 16.06
C ALA A 46 -1.50 -4.33 17.49
N ARG A 47 -0.83 -3.20 17.71
CA ARG A 47 -0.35 -2.79 19.04
C ARG A 47 -1.49 -2.63 20.05
N LEU A 48 -2.64 -2.11 19.61
CA LEU A 48 -3.84 -1.98 20.45
C LEU A 48 -4.50 -3.32 20.79
N ARG A 49 -4.24 -4.38 20.02
CA ARG A 49 -4.69 -5.76 20.29
C ARG A 49 -3.71 -6.55 21.18
N GLY A 50 -2.67 -5.91 21.71
CA GLY A 50 -1.62 -6.58 22.49
C GLY A 50 -0.69 -7.48 21.67
N ALA A 51 -0.84 -7.49 20.34
CA ALA A 51 0.04 -8.25 19.45
C ALA A 51 1.33 -7.46 19.23
N ASN A 52 2.35 -7.71 20.05
CA ASN A 52 3.71 -7.17 19.88
C ASN A 52 4.47 -7.76 18.68
N LEU A 53 3.87 -8.68 17.94
CA LEU A 53 4.49 -9.44 16.87
C LEU A 53 4.00 -8.96 15.51
N TYR A 54 4.73 -8.03 14.89
CA TYR A 54 4.75 -7.92 13.44
C TYR A 54 6.16 -7.58 12.97
N PRO A 55 6.82 -8.45 12.17
CA PRO A 55 7.96 -8.03 11.38
C PRO A 55 7.42 -7.30 10.15
N THR A 56 6.99 -6.06 10.36
CA THR A 56 6.34 -5.16 9.40
C THR A 56 7.19 -4.99 8.12
N ILE A 57 8.52 -5.07 8.23
CA ILE A 57 9.46 -4.96 7.11
C ILE A 57 9.46 -6.23 6.23
N LEU A 58 9.35 -7.43 6.79
CA LEU A 58 9.40 -8.67 6.00
C LEU A 58 8.16 -8.87 5.13
N LYS A 59 7.01 -8.31 5.54
CA LYS A 59 5.78 -8.34 4.74
C LYS A 59 5.66 -7.17 3.76
N PHE A 60 6.53 -6.16 3.85
CA PHE A 60 6.50 -4.99 2.97
C PHE A 60 6.58 -5.37 1.48
N PRO A 61 7.53 -6.22 1.02
CA PRO A 61 7.65 -6.55 -0.39
C PRO A 61 6.42 -7.30 -0.91
N ALA A 62 5.90 -8.25 -0.13
CA ALA A 62 4.72 -9.01 -0.49
C ALA A 62 3.46 -8.12 -0.55
N LEU A 63 3.27 -7.25 0.44
CA LEU A 63 2.16 -6.30 0.46
C LEU A 63 2.27 -5.26 -0.65
N PHE A 64 3.48 -4.80 -0.94
CA PHE A 64 3.75 -3.89 -2.05
C PHE A 64 3.40 -4.56 -3.38
N LEU A 65 3.94 -5.75 -3.68
CA LEU A 65 3.68 -6.46 -4.94
C LEU A 65 2.20 -6.84 -5.12
N ASN A 66 1.52 -7.24 -4.05
CA ASN A 66 0.13 -7.67 -4.13
C ASN A 66 -0.84 -6.49 -4.29
N ASN A 67 -0.48 -5.30 -3.76
CA ASN A 67 -1.33 -4.10 -3.85
C ASN A 67 -0.87 -3.13 -4.94
N TRP A 68 0.32 -3.33 -5.52
CA TRP A 68 0.90 -2.50 -6.57
C TRP A 68 -0.02 -2.31 -7.78
N PRO A 69 -0.62 -3.37 -8.37
CA PRO A 69 -1.55 -3.21 -9.49
C PRO A 69 -2.79 -2.41 -9.08
N THR A 70 -3.20 -2.54 -7.82
CA THR A 70 -4.30 -1.80 -7.19
C THR A 70 -3.93 -0.37 -6.78
N PHE A 71 -2.67 0.04 -6.94
CA PHE A 71 -2.25 1.44 -6.76
C PHE A 71 -1.96 2.12 -8.10
N PHE A 72 -1.72 1.33 -9.15
CA PHE A 72 -1.44 1.82 -10.49
C PHE A 72 -2.63 2.66 -11.00
N GLY A 73 -2.45 3.98 -11.09
CA GLY A 73 -3.49 4.91 -11.53
C GLY A 73 -4.50 5.33 -10.45
N PHE A 74 -4.30 4.98 -9.17
CA PHE A 74 -5.22 5.37 -8.09
C PHE A 74 -4.91 6.77 -7.54
N ARG A 75 -5.95 7.61 -7.49
CA ARG A 75 -5.92 8.93 -6.84
C ARG A 75 -6.44 8.82 -5.39
N LYS A 76 -5.85 9.66 -4.53
CA LYS A 76 -6.11 9.79 -3.07
C LYS A 76 -7.62 9.76 -2.76
N GLY A 77 -8.06 8.88 -1.85
CA GLY A 77 -9.42 8.86 -1.29
C GLY A 77 -10.32 7.66 -1.63
N ASN A 78 -9.95 6.81 -2.58
CA ASN A 78 -10.81 5.68 -3.02
C ASN A 78 -10.53 4.33 -2.35
N LEU A 79 -9.47 4.23 -1.54
CA LEU A 79 -9.13 2.97 -0.88
C LEU A 79 -9.55 3.04 0.58
N LEU A 80 -10.66 2.38 0.88
CA LEU A 80 -11.15 2.19 2.22
C LEU A 80 -10.83 0.77 2.65
N HIS A 81 -9.91 0.64 3.61
CA HIS A 81 -9.64 -0.62 4.28
C HIS A 81 -10.17 -0.55 5.71
N ARG A 82 -11.06 -1.49 6.03
CA ARG A 82 -11.64 -1.61 7.37
C ARG A 82 -11.02 -2.80 8.06
N GLU A 83 -10.38 -2.54 9.19
CA GLU A 83 -9.86 -3.58 10.09
C GLU A 83 -10.72 -3.60 11.37
N SER A 84 -10.61 -4.63 12.19
CA SER A 84 -11.44 -4.81 13.39
C SER A 84 -11.43 -3.59 14.32
N ASN A 85 -10.30 -2.89 14.42
CA ASN A 85 -10.09 -1.79 15.35
C ASN A 85 -9.76 -0.47 14.65
N GLY A 86 -10.07 -0.32 13.36
CA GLY A 86 -9.72 0.91 12.65
C GLY A 86 -10.17 0.97 11.20
N VAL A 87 -10.13 2.17 10.66
CA VAL A 87 -10.42 2.44 9.25
C VAL A 87 -9.25 3.20 8.66
N TRP A 88 -8.74 2.71 7.53
CA TRP A 88 -7.75 3.40 6.72
C TRP A 88 -8.43 3.86 5.43
N LYS A 89 -8.41 5.18 5.16
CA LYS A 89 -9.03 5.83 4.00
C LYS A 89 -7.99 6.42 3.05
N GLY A 90 -6.80 5.83 3.01
CA GLY A 90 -5.68 6.31 2.20
C GLY A 90 -4.55 6.93 3.00
N VAL A 91 -3.57 7.47 2.27
CA VAL A 91 -2.36 8.04 2.85
C VAL A 91 -2.69 9.25 3.72
N GLY A 92 -2.40 9.12 5.02
CA GLY A 92 -2.57 10.18 6.01
C GLY A 92 -3.97 10.32 6.61
N ASP A 93 -4.98 9.62 6.08
CA ASP A 93 -6.33 9.61 6.63
C ASP A 93 -6.67 8.22 7.15
N TRP A 94 -6.39 7.98 8.43
CA TRP A 94 -6.71 6.73 9.09
C TRP A 94 -6.96 6.94 10.58
N THR A 95 -7.92 6.20 11.10
CA THR A 95 -8.34 6.24 12.49
C THR A 95 -8.25 4.84 13.08
N VAL A 96 -7.69 4.75 14.29
CA VAL A 96 -7.64 3.50 15.05
C VAL A 96 -8.42 3.72 16.33
N HIS A 97 -9.42 2.88 16.55
CA HIS A 97 -10.28 2.95 17.71
C HIS A 97 -9.71 2.07 18.83
N PRO A 98 -9.71 2.53 20.09
CA PRO A 98 -9.44 1.64 21.20
C PRO A 98 -10.50 0.53 21.23
N PRO A 99 -10.14 -0.69 21.68
CA PRO A 99 -11.12 -1.77 21.81
C PRO A 99 -12.28 -1.32 22.71
N SER A 100 -13.51 -1.57 22.26
CA SER A 100 -14.75 -1.18 22.94
C SER A 100 -14.94 -1.88 24.29
N SER A 101 -14.28 -3.02 24.50
CA SER A 101 -14.28 -3.72 25.78
C SER A 101 -12.95 -4.43 26.07
N PRO A 102 -12.59 -4.63 27.36
CA PRO A 102 -11.47 -5.49 27.75
C PRO A 102 -11.63 -6.96 27.31
N PHE A 103 -12.86 -7.41 27.06
CA PHE A 103 -13.18 -8.78 26.68
C PHE A 103 -12.89 -9.08 25.19
N GLU A 104 -13.08 -8.11 24.29
CA GLU A 104 -12.73 -8.25 22.87
C GLU A 104 -11.22 -8.40 22.65
N ALA A 105 -10.40 -7.73 23.46
CA ALA A 105 -8.94 -7.87 23.39
C ALA A 105 -8.50 -9.33 23.64
N ASN A 106 -9.15 -10.02 24.58
CA ASN A 106 -8.86 -11.41 24.92
C ASN A 106 -9.37 -12.42 23.88
N GLN A 107 -10.53 -12.17 23.25
CA GLN A 107 -11.05 -13.08 22.21
C GLN A 107 -10.17 -13.11 20.94
N SER A 108 -9.54 -11.98 20.59
CA SER A 108 -8.62 -11.91 19.45
C SER A 108 -7.33 -12.74 19.64
N LEU A 109 -6.95 -12.99 20.89
CA LEU A 109 -5.83 -13.87 21.27
C LEU A 109 -6.22 -15.36 21.28
N LEU A 110 -7.50 -15.66 21.58
CA LEU A 110 -8.06 -17.02 21.64
C LEU A 110 -8.33 -17.64 20.27
N HIS A 111 -8.62 -16.84 19.24
CA HIS A 111 -8.85 -17.34 17.88
C HIS A 111 -7.58 -17.55 17.04
N ARG A 112 -6.39 -17.48 17.63
CA ARG A 112 -5.16 -17.86 16.95
C ARG A 112 -5.17 -19.38 16.75
N PRO A 113 -5.25 -19.93 15.51
CA PRO A 113 -5.08 -21.36 15.34
C PRO A 113 -3.69 -21.71 15.87
N ARG A 114 -3.64 -22.54 16.92
CA ARG A 114 -2.38 -23.17 17.33
C ARG A 114 -1.85 -23.91 16.11
N GLY A 115 -0.55 -23.75 15.90
CA GLY A 115 0.12 -24.08 14.65
C GLY A 115 -0.28 -25.41 14.03
N SER A 116 -0.27 -25.41 12.70
CA SER A 116 0.11 -26.55 11.88
C SER A 116 1.40 -26.17 11.16
#